data_AF-A0A7C3SNP6-F1
#
_entry.id   AF-A0A7C3SNP6-F1
#
_cell.length_a   1.000
_cell.length_b   1.000
_cell.length_c   1.000
_cell.angle_alpha   90.00
_cell.angle_beta   90.00
_cell.angle_gamma   90.00
#
_symmetry.space_group_name_H-M   'P 1'
#
loop_
_entity.id
_entity.type
_entity.pdbx_description
1 polymer ?
#
loop_
_entity_poly.entity_id
_entity_poly.type
_entity_poly.pdbx_seq_one_letter_code
_entity_poly.pdbx_strand_id
1 'polypeptide(L)'
;MISNLNDLIKEYLNREDWRVNENSNMGYSLQGLNYYLYSSLIARYWLEEIYPPEIARAHQNGDFHIHDLGSLSVYCVGWDLEDLLLKGFGGVEGKVASKPAKHFRTALGQIVNFMFTLQGEAAGAIAFSNFDTLLAPFIAYDNLTYKEVKQAMQEFVFNLNIPTRTGFQTPFTNLSFDLVVPEDLKDKKVIIGGERKEATYGEFQREMDLLNEAFAEVMIEGDANGRIFTFPIPTYSITKDFPWEKSNLTKIWEMTAKYGTPYFSNFVNSDMDPSDVRSMCCRLRLDNSLVRQRALSFSLNVSNKNVDELKHRGGGLFGANPLTGSIGVVTINMPRLGYLSKNEEEFFERLSYLMDLAKESLEIKRNVIEDLTHKNLYPYSKYYLSGVYELTGQYWGNHFATIGLIGMHEACVNLLGEGIDTPAGREFAIKVLRFMREKLLEYQKETNNLYNLEATPGEGTSYRLARIDKSKYPNIYTSGDTEPFYTNSTQLPVDYSADPFEVLEHQDELQSLYTGGT
;
A
#
# COMPACT_ATOMS: atom_id res chain seq x y z
N MET A 1 -11.00 14.88 -31.74
CA MET A 1 -11.21 14.80 -30.29
C MET A 1 -12.45 13.96 -29.91
N ILE A 2 -13.65 14.22 -30.45
CA ILE A 2 -14.89 13.48 -30.06
C ILE A 2 -14.94 12.02 -30.55
N SER A 3 -14.34 11.66 -31.69
CA SER A 3 -14.41 10.28 -32.24
C SER A 3 -13.82 9.24 -31.28
N ASN A 4 -12.71 9.55 -30.62
CA ASN A 4 -11.99 8.63 -29.72
C ASN A 4 -12.75 8.39 -28.38
N LEU A 5 -13.61 9.32 -27.94
CA LEU A 5 -14.39 9.14 -26.72
C LEU A 5 -15.63 8.25 -26.94
N ASN A 6 -16.27 8.37 -28.12
CA ASN A 6 -17.40 7.51 -28.48
C ASN A 6 -16.99 6.03 -28.59
N ASP A 7 -15.76 5.78 -29.02
CA ASP A 7 -15.23 4.41 -29.14
C ASP A 7 -14.96 3.82 -27.74
N LEU A 8 -14.39 4.56 -26.79
CA LEU A 8 -14.25 4.13 -25.39
C LEU A 8 -15.60 3.78 -24.74
N ILE A 9 -16.64 4.57 -25.01
CA ILE A 9 -17.99 4.26 -24.51
C ILE A 9 -18.49 2.94 -25.09
N LYS A 10 -18.34 2.72 -26.41
CA LYS A 10 -18.76 1.47 -27.06
C LYS A 10 -17.98 0.26 -26.54
N GLU A 11 -16.65 0.38 -26.41
CA GLU A 11 -15.78 -0.68 -25.89
C GLU A 11 -16.25 -1.15 -24.52
N TYR A 12 -16.56 -0.22 -23.60
CA TYR A 12 -17.10 -0.55 -22.29
C TYR A 12 -18.51 -1.16 -22.36
N LEU A 13 -19.43 -0.56 -23.14
CA LEU A 13 -20.80 -1.04 -23.30
C LEU A 13 -20.86 -2.47 -23.89
N ASN A 14 -19.96 -2.78 -24.81
CA ASN A 14 -19.85 -4.10 -25.45
C ASN A 14 -18.95 -5.07 -24.66
N ARG A 15 -18.27 -4.62 -23.60
CA ARG A 15 -17.32 -5.40 -22.80
C ARG A 15 -16.16 -5.98 -23.64
N GLU A 16 -15.71 -5.22 -24.63
CA GLU A 16 -14.66 -5.64 -25.56
C GLU A 16 -13.24 -5.49 -24.97
N ASP A 17 -13.09 -4.67 -23.94
CA ASP A 17 -11.81 -4.43 -23.25
C ASP A 17 -11.69 -5.30 -22.00
N TRP A 18 -10.60 -6.07 -21.91
CA TRP A 18 -10.32 -6.93 -20.76
C TRP A 18 -10.18 -6.12 -19.46
N ARG A 19 -9.79 -4.84 -19.54
CA ARG A 19 -9.70 -3.92 -18.39
C ARG A 19 -11.03 -3.71 -17.67
N VAL A 20 -12.16 -3.98 -18.35
CA VAL A 20 -13.49 -3.97 -17.72
C VAL A 20 -13.60 -5.03 -16.62
N ASN A 21 -12.82 -6.11 -16.68
CA ASN A 21 -12.78 -7.18 -15.69
C ASN A 21 -11.50 -7.17 -14.81
N GLU A 22 -10.59 -6.20 -14.99
CA GLU A 22 -9.31 -6.13 -14.27
C GLU A 22 -9.51 -5.85 -12.78
N ASN A 23 -10.52 -5.05 -12.44
CA ASN A 23 -10.82 -4.70 -11.06
C ASN A 23 -12.03 -5.50 -10.56
N SER A 24 -11.79 -6.51 -9.73
CA SER A 24 -12.81 -7.43 -9.20
C SER A 24 -13.89 -6.74 -8.37
N ASN A 25 -13.57 -5.58 -7.79
CA ASN A 25 -14.54 -4.75 -7.07
C ASN A 25 -15.41 -3.89 -8.01
N MET A 26 -15.12 -3.86 -9.32
CA MET A 26 -15.85 -3.10 -10.33
C MET A 26 -16.67 -4.00 -11.23
N GLY A 27 -18.00 -3.91 -11.11
CA GLY A 27 -18.93 -4.54 -12.04
C GLY A 27 -19.37 -3.59 -13.16
N TYR A 28 -19.80 -4.18 -14.29
CA TYR A 28 -20.47 -3.45 -15.37
C TYR A 28 -21.64 -2.62 -14.81
N SER A 29 -21.46 -1.31 -14.82
CA SER A 29 -22.41 -0.34 -14.28
C SER A 29 -22.16 1.04 -14.90
N LEU A 30 -23.11 1.97 -14.71
CA LEU A 30 -22.93 3.36 -15.12
C LEU A 30 -21.73 4.02 -14.42
N GLN A 31 -21.50 3.67 -13.15
CA GLN A 31 -20.39 4.23 -12.39
C GLN A 31 -19.05 3.61 -12.81
N GLY A 32 -19.04 2.32 -13.14
CA GLY A 32 -17.89 1.70 -13.80
C GLY A 32 -17.58 2.33 -15.17
N LEU A 33 -18.59 2.75 -15.94
CA LEU A 33 -18.38 3.49 -17.19
C LEU A 33 -17.74 4.85 -16.92
N ASN A 34 -18.26 5.61 -15.96
CA ASN A 34 -17.68 6.91 -15.58
C ASN A 34 -16.21 6.75 -15.18
N TYR A 35 -15.90 5.73 -14.39
CA TYR A 35 -14.53 5.38 -14.01
C TYR A 35 -13.65 5.06 -15.22
N TYR A 36 -14.10 4.16 -16.07
CA TYR A 36 -13.38 3.72 -17.25
C TYR A 36 -13.02 4.90 -18.17
N LEU A 37 -13.95 5.83 -18.37
CA LEU A 37 -13.74 7.00 -19.21
C LEU A 37 -12.71 7.96 -18.59
N TYR A 38 -12.86 8.32 -17.32
CA TYR A 38 -11.93 9.27 -16.71
C TYR A 38 -10.54 8.65 -16.56
N SER A 39 -10.44 7.40 -16.11
CA SER A 39 -9.15 6.73 -15.91
C SER A 39 -8.39 6.59 -17.23
N SER A 40 -9.07 6.22 -18.31
CA SER A 40 -8.47 6.17 -19.65
C SER A 40 -7.97 7.53 -20.13
N LEU A 41 -8.72 8.61 -19.84
CA LEU A 41 -8.32 9.97 -20.20
C LEU A 41 -7.10 10.45 -19.41
N ILE A 42 -7.08 10.22 -18.10
CA ILE A 42 -5.96 10.60 -17.24
C ILE A 42 -4.70 9.78 -17.59
N ALA A 43 -4.85 8.49 -17.92
CA ALA A 43 -3.72 7.68 -18.36
C ALA A 43 -3.09 8.20 -19.65
N ARG A 44 -3.91 8.66 -20.61
CA ARG A 44 -3.42 9.32 -21.82
C ARG A 44 -2.73 10.63 -21.49
N TYR A 45 -3.30 11.46 -20.61
CA TYR A 45 -2.67 12.71 -20.19
C TYR A 45 -1.28 12.48 -19.59
N TRP A 46 -1.11 11.47 -18.73
CA TRP A 46 0.21 11.08 -18.23
C TRP A 46 1.17 10.71 -19.37
N LEU A 47 0.75 9.84 -20.28
CA LEU A 47 1.62 9.28 -21.32
C LEU A 47 1.93 10.25 -22.49
N GLU A 48 1.01 11.17 -22.79
CA GLU A 48 1.10 12.05 -23.97
C GLU A 48 1.58 13.46 -23.61
N GLU A 49 1.25 13.96 -22.42
CA GLU A 49 1.52 15.36 -22.03
C GLU A 49 2.55 15.49 -20.90
N ILE A 50 2.64 14.52 -19.98
CA ILE A 50 3.55 14.61 -18.82
C ILE A 50 4.85 13.84 -19.07
N TYR A 51 4.76 12.58 -19.46
CA TYR A 51 5.93 11.73 -19.59
C TYR A 51 6.65 11.94 -20.92
N PRO A 52 7.99 11.99 -20.90
CA PRO A 52 8.80 11.90 -22.10
C PRO A 52 8.45 10.68 -22.97
N PRO A 53 8.60 10.78 -24.31
CA PRO A 53 8.22 9.72 -25.23
C PRO A 53 8.87 8.35 -24.97
N GLU A 54 10.09 8.31 -24.44
CA GLU A 54 10.81 7.09 -24.05
C GLU A 54 10.12 6.34 -22.92
N ILE A 55 9.67 7.04 -21.87
CA ILE A 55 8.95 6.47 -20.73
C ILE A 55 7.57 5.97 -21.18
N ALA A 56 6.87 6.81 -21.96
CA ALA A 56 5.55 6.46 -22.48
C ALA A 56 5.62 5.21 -23.39
N ARG A 57 6.62 5.15 -24.28
CA ARG A 57 6.84 3.99 -25.14
C ARG A 57 7.20 2.75 -24.35
N ALA A 58 8.04 2.85 -23.32
CA ALA A 58 8.40 1.70 -22.50
C ALA A 58 7.17 1.07 -21.81
N HIS A 59 6.26 1.91 -21.29
CA HIS A 59 4.97 1.44 -20.76
C HIS A 59 4.10 0.80 -21.84
N GLN A 60 3.89 1.49 -22.97
CA GLN A 60 3.01 1.04 -24.06
C GLN A 60 3.54 -0.25 -24.72
N ASN A 61 4.86 -0.39 -24.81
CA ASN A 61 5.51 -1.55 -25.41
C ASN A 61 5.57 -2.76 -24.48
N GLY A 62 5.29 -2.59 -23.19
CA GLY A 62 5.40 -3.65 -22.19
C GLY A 62 6.84 -3.92 -21.75
N ASP A 63 7.75 -2.94 -21.86
CA ASP A 63 9.12 -3.06 -21.33
C ASP A 63 9.09 -2.94 -19.79
N PHE A 64 8.23 -2.07 -19.28
CA PHE A 64 7.77 -2.05 -17.89
C PHE A 64 6.29 -1.67 -17.83
N HIS A 65 5.71 -1.70 -16.63
CA HIS A 65 4.37 -1.20 -16.36
C HIS A 65 4.42 -0.07 -15.33
N ILE A 66 3.71 1.03 -15.61
CA ILE A 66 3.52 2.13 -14.67
C ILE A 66 2.13 1.94 -14.10
N HIS A 67 2.04 1.78 -12.79
CA HIS A 67 0.77 1.52 -12.11
C HIS A 67 -0.05 2.81 -11.96
N ASP A 68 -1.37 2.64 -11.91
CA ASP A 68 -2.36 3.67 -11.59
C ASP A 68 -2.29 4.95 -12.43
N LEU A 69 -1.92 4.80 -13.71
CA LEU A 69 -2.01 5.89 -14.68
C LEU A 69 -3.44 6.45 -14.80
N GLY A 70 -4.46 5.70 -14.36
CA GLY A 70 -5.85 6.17 -14.29
C GLY A 70 -6.10 7.29 -13.28
N SER A 71 -5.12 7.60 -12.43
CA SER A 71 -5.23 8.63 -11.40
C SER A 71 -4.13 9.68 -11.53
N LEU A 72 -4.51 10.95 -11.44
CA LEU A 72 -3.58 12.07 -11.34
C LEU A 72 -3.31 12.32 -9.85
N SER A 73 -2.69 11.36 -9.18
CA SER A 73 -2.40 11.40 -7.74
C SER A 73 -1.26 10.43 -7.38
N VAL A 74 -0.95 10.34 -6.08
CA VAL A 74 0.00 9.36 -5.52
C VAL A 74 -0.55 7.93 -5.58
N TYR A 75 0.31 6.92 -5.38
CA TYR A 75 -0.13 5.52 -5.34
C TYR A 75 -0.93 5.23 -4.08
N CYS A 76 -0.32 5.24 -2.89
CA CYS A 76 -1.00 4.90 -1.65
C CYS A 76 -0.50 5.76 -0.50
N VAL A 77 -1.30 5.83 0.57
CA VAL A 77 -0.98 6.65 1.75
C VAL A 77 -1.45 5.97 3.04
N GLY A 78 -0.53 5.78 3.97
CA GLY A 78 -0.85 5.51 5.37
C GLY A 78 -0.93 6.82 6.14
N TRP A 79 -2.05 7.04 6.81
CA TRP A 79 -2.35 8.27 7.54
C TRP A 79 -2.14 8.10 9.04
N ASP A 80 -1.96 9.23 9.72
CA ASP A 80 -1.86 9.27 11.17
C ASP A 80 -3.25 9.39 11.81
N LEU A 81 -3.66 8.34 12.51
CA LEU A 81 -4.91 8.34 13.25
C LEU A 81 -4.83 9.27 14.48
N GLU A 82 -3.65 9.43 15.10
CA GLU A 82 -3.47 10.38 16.21
C GLU A 82 -3.79 11.81 15.74
N ASP A 83 -3.33 12.18 14.55
CA ASP A 83 -3.60 13.50 13.96
C ASP A 83 -5.10 13.74 13.72
N LEU A 84 -5.83 12.74 13.22
CA LEU A 84 -7.29 12.82 13.09
C LEU A 84 -7.97 12.97 14.47
N LEU A 85 -7.52 12.24 15.49
CA LEU A 85 -8.06 12.34 16.84
C LEU A 85 -7.74 13.67 17.53
N LEU A 86 -6.65 14.34 17.14
CA LEU A 86 -6.24 15.65 17.64
C LEU A 86 -6.94 16.82 16.94
N LYS A 87 -7.03 16.77 15.60
CA LYS A 87 -7.53 17.88 14.77
C LYS A 87 -9.02 17.75 14.44
N GLY A 88 -9.55 16.54 14.42
CA GLY A 88 -10.84 16.21 13.82
C GLY A 88 -10.76 16.17 12.30
N PHE A 89 -11.90 15.89 11.65
CA PHE A 89 -11.98 15.85 10.19
C PHE A 89 -12.23 17.24 9.60
N GLY A 90 -11.33 17.78 8.77
CA GLY A 90 -11.51 19.12 8.19
C GLY A 90 -10.30 19.65 7.40
N GLY A 91 -10.07 20.97 7.48
CA GLY A 91 -8.90 21.64 6.90
C GLY A 91 -9.07 22.26 5.52
N VAL A 92 -10.25 22.14 4.90
CA VAL A 92 -10.51 22.64 3.55
C VAL A 92 -11.52 23.80 3.58
N GLU A 93 -11.13 24.92 2.98
CA GLU A 93 -11.97 26.12 2.90
C GLU A 93 -13.30 25.84 2.18
N GLY A 94 -14.40 26.34 2.74
CA GLY A 94 -15.74 26.17 2.18
C GLY A 94 -16.32 24.75 2.31
N LYS A 95 -15.63 23.82 2.97
CA LYS A 95 -16.14 22.47 3.28
C LYS A 95 -16.52 22.36 4.76
N VAL A 96 -17.45 21.46 5.06
CA VAL A 96 -17.85 21.16 6.43
C VAL A 96 -16.69 20.48 7.14
N ALA A 97 -16.40 20.93 8.36
CA ALA A 97 -15.41 20.34 9.26
C ALA A 97 -16.09 19.85 10.54
N SER A 98 -15.47 18.85 11.16
CA SER A 98 -15.85 18.29 12.46
C SER A 98 -14.78 18.59 13.50
N LYS A 99 -15.21 18.78 14.74
CA LYS A 99 -14.30 18.82 15.88
C LYS A 99 -13.79 17.41 16.19
N PRO A 100 -12.64 17.28 16.89
CA PRO A 100 -12.16 16.01 17.41
C PRO A 100 -13.24 15.16 18.10
N ALA A 101 -13.25 13.86 17.82
CA ALA A 101 -14.23 12.94 18.37
C ALA A 101 -14.10 12.82 19.91
N LYS A 102 -15.23 12.72 20.60
CA LYS A 102 -15.31 12.53 22.07
C LYS A 102 -15.82 11.15 22.49
N HIS A 103 -16.40 10.42 21.55
CA HIS A 103 -17.08 9.14 21.78
C HIS A 103 -16.64 8.12 20.72
N PHE A 104 -16.62 6.84 21.09
CA PHE A 104 -16.11 5.73 20.27
C PHE A 104 -16.79 5.67 18.90
N ARG A 105 -18.14 5.70 18.88
CA ARG A 105 -18.92 5.72 17.64
C ARG A 105 -18.61 6.93 16.75
N THR A 106 -18.40 8.11 17.36
CA THR A 106 -18.04 9.32 16.61
C THR A 106 -16.64 9.22 16.01
N ALA A 107 -15.68 8.62 16.72
CA ALA A 107 -14.33 8.39 16.21
C ALA A 107 -14.38 7.45 14.98
N LEU A 108 -15.07 6.31 15.09
CA LEU A 108 -15.28 5.39 13.97
C LEU A 108 -15.97 6.06 12.77
N GLY A 109 -17.00 6.89 13.01
CA GLY A 109 -17.66 7.66 11.94
C GLY A 109 -16.74 8.69 11.27
N GLN A 110 -15.84 9.34 12.01
CA GLN A 110 -14.84 10.24 11.42
C GLN A 110 -13.80 9.46 10.60
N ILE A 111 -13.36 8.29 11.06
CA ILE A 111 -12.45 7.40 10.31
C ILE A 111 -13.07 6.99 8.96
N VAL A 112 -14.34 6.59 8.95
CA VAL A 112 -15.06 6.27 7.70
C VAL A 112 -15.07 7.48 6.77
N ASN A 113 -15.49 8.65 7.25
CA ASN A 113 -15.54 9.86 6.42
C ASN A 113 -14.15 10.25 5.89
N PHE A 114 -13.12 10.10 6.71
CA PHE A 114 -11.74 10.35 6.35
C PHE A 114 -11.31 9.41 5.21
N MET A 115 -11.45 8.09 5.40
CA MET A 115 -11.03 7.09 4.42
C MET A 115 -11.71 7.28 3.06
N PHE A 116 -13.03 7.49 3.06
CA PHE A 116 -13.78 7.74 1.83
C PHE A 116 -13.36 9.04 1.13
N THR A 117 -13.06 10.10 1.89
CA THR A 117 -12.69 11.38 1.30
C THR A 117 -11.28 11.34 0.73
N LEU A 118 -10.31 10.81 1.50
CA LEU A 118 -8.91 10.78 1.10
C LEU A 118 -8.62 9.72 0.03
N GLN A 119 -9.44 8.68 -0.09
CA GLN A 119 -9.43 7.78 -1.27
C GLN A 119 -9.66 8.54 -2.58
N GLY A 120 -10.32 9.71 -2.55
CA GLY A 120 -10.48 10.56 -3.73
C GLY A 120 -9.21 11.33 -4.12
N GLU A 121 -8.17 11.33 -3.29
CA GLU A 121 -6.91 12.06 -3.50
C GLU A 121 -5.68 11.14 -3.60
N ALA A 122 -5.89 9.81 -3.62
CA ALA A 122 -4.87 8.80 -3.86
C ALA A 122 -5.45 7.65 -4.71
N ALA A 123 -4.61 6.95 -5.47
CA ALA A 123 -5.10 5.89 -6.37
C ALA A 123 -5.47 4.59 -5.66
N GLY A 124 -4.62 4.16 -4.73
CA GLY A 124 -4.64 2.88 -4.04
C GLY A 124 -5.04 3.01 -2.58
N ALA A 125 -4.42 2.20 -1.71
CA ALA A 125 -4.87 2.03 -0.34
C ALA A 125 -4.72 3.29 0.54
N ILE A 126 -5.68 3.41 1.45
CA ILE A 126 -5.72 4.35 2.57
C ILE A 126 -5.61 3.53 3.86
N ALA A 127 -4.52 3.71 4.60
CA ALA A 127 -4.24 2.90 5.79
C ALA A 127 -4.24 3.73 7.08
N PHE A 128 -4.67 3.10 8.18
CA PHE A 128 -4.35 3.56 9.54
C PHE A 128 -3.54 2.51 10.29
N SER A 129 -2.62 2.96 11.13
CA SER A 129 -1.87 2.13 12.07
C SER A 129 -2.39 2.33 13.50
N ASN A 130 -2.05 1.40 14.39
CA ASN A 130 -2.37 1.47 15.82
C ASN A 130 -3.87 1.62 16.10
N PHE A 131 -4.71 1.00 15.27
CA PHE A 131 -6.15 1.24 15.29
C PHE A 131 -6.78 0.83 16.62
N ASP A 132 -6.42 -0.33 17.15
CA ASP A 132 -6.89 -0.84 18.43
C ASP A 132 -6.33 -0.04 19.60
N THR A 133 -5.02 0.25 19.60
CA THR A 133 -4.38 1.04 20.67
C THR A 133 -4.97 2.44 20.79
N LEU A 134 -5.12 3.16 19.67
CA LEU A 134 -5.57 4.55 19.68
C LEU A 134 -7.06 4.71 19.98
N LEU A 135 -7.88 3.67 19.71
CA LEU A 135 -9.33 3.72 19.96
C LEU A 135 -9.77 3.07 21.27
N ALA A 136 -8.95 2.20 21.86
CA ALA A 136 -9.26 1.55 23.14
C ALA A 136 -9.66 2.53 24.27
N PRO A 137 -9.02 3.70 24.45
CA PRO A 137 -9.44 4.65 25.48
C PRO A 137 -10.88 5.14 25.33
N PHE A 138 -11.40 5.27 24.11
CA PHE A 138 -12.79 5.72 23.90
C PHE A 138 -13.80 4.71 24.45
N ILE A 139 -13.50 3.41 24.40
CA ILE A 139 -14.35 2.34 24.95
C ILE A 139 -14.46 2.49 26.47
N ALA A 140 -13.35 2.74 27.15
CA ALA A 140 -13.32 2.95 28.60
C ALA A 140 -14.02 4.26 29.01
N TYR A 141 -13.74 5.37 28.32
CA TYR A 141 -14.32 6.67 28.64
C TYR A 141 -15.84 6.73 28.40
N ASP A 142 -16.34 5.98 27.42
CA ASP A 142 -17.78 5.82 27.18
C ASP A 142 -18.41 4.72 28.07
N ASN A 143 -17.61 3.97 28.83
CA ASN A 143 -18.02 2.84 29.67
C ASN A 143 -18.84 1.79 28.89
N LEU A 144 -18.36 1.43 27.69
CA LEU A 144 -19.09 0.55 26.79
C LEU A 144 -18.97 -0.92 27.20
N THR A 145 -20.09 -1.62 27.09
CA THR A 145 -20.14 -3.08 27.17
C THR A 145 -19.64 -3.72 25.87
N TYR A 146 -19.26 -5.00 25.92
CA TYR A 146 -18.89 -5.77 24.73
C TYR A 146 -19.94 -5.70 23.62
N LYS A 147 -21.23 -5.77 23.98
CA LYS A 147 -22.35 -5.69 23.02
C LYS A 147 -22.38 -4.35 22.29
N GLU A 148 -22.08 -3.25 23.00
CA GLU A 148 -22.06 -1.92 22.41
C GLU A 148 -20.82 -1.71 21.53
N VAL A 149 -19.66 -2.23 21.95
CA VAL A 149 -18.43 -2.25 21.14
C VAL A 149 -18.66 -3.04 19.84
N LYS A 150 -19.19 -4.26 19.93
CA LYS A 150 -19.54 -5.08 18.75
C LYS A 150 -20.52 -4.37 17.84
N GLN A 151 -21.57 -3.74 18.38
CA GLN A 151 -22.54 -3.01 17.56
C GLN A 151 -21.91 -1.82 16.84
N ALA A 152 -21.02 -1.07 17.49
CA ALA A 152 -20.31 0.04 16.88
C ALA A 152 -19.31 -0.45 15.82
N MET A 153 -18.63 -1.58 16.06
CA MET A 153 -17.71 -2.18 15.10
C MET A 153 -18.45 -2.74 13.87
N GLN A 154 -19.61 -3.35 14.08
CA GLN A 154 -20.50 -3.77 12.99
C GLN A 154 -20.89 -2.57 12.13
N GLU A 155 -21.34 -1.47 12.74
CA GLU A 155 -21.66 -0.23 12.02
C GLU A 155 -20.46 0.29 11.21
N PHE A 156 -19.26 0.26 11.80
CA PHE A 156 -18.03 0.67 11.13
C PHE A 156 -17.68 -0.20 9.92
N VAL A 157 -17.61 -1.52 10.08
CA VAL A 157 -17.26 -2.47 9.00
C VAL A 157 -18.26 -2.37 7.86
N PHE A 158 -19.56 -2.34 8.16
CA PHE A 158 -20.57 -2.21 7.10
C PHE A 158 -20.45 -0.88 6.34
N ASN A 159 -20.19 0.23 7.02
CA ASN A 159 -20.02 1.52 6.35
C ASN A 159 -18.78 1.57 5.44
N LEU A 160 -17.71 0.83 5.75
CA LEU A 160 -16.55 0.70 4.85
C LEU A 160 -16.82 -0.19 3.63
N ASN A 161 -17.75 -1.14 3.73
CA ASN A 161 -18.05 -2.09 2.65
C ASN A 161 -19.27 -1.71 1.80
N ILE A 162 -19.97 -0.61 2.11
CA ILE A 162 -21.07 -0.10 1.29
C ILE A 162 -20.56 1.07 0.41
N PRO A 163 -20.64 0.97 -0.92
CA PRO A 163 -20.19 2.04 -1.82
C PRO A 163 -21.20 3.20 -1.86
N THR A 164 -20.93 4.32 -1.16
CA THR A 164 -21.98 5.32 -0.83
C THR A 164 -22.01 6.63 -1.64
N ARG A 165 -20.98 7.07 -2.38
CA ARG A 165 -21.03 8.41 -3.02
C ARG A 165 -20.59 8.58 -4.48
N THR A 166 -19.68 7.78 -5.02
CA THR A 166 -19.43 7.69 -6.48
C THR A 166 -19.64 6.27 -7.03
N GLY A 167 -20.00 5.34 -6.14
CA GLY A 167 -20.89 4.23 -6.46
C GLY A 167 -20.34 3.12 -7.36
N PHE A 168 -19.09 2.72 -7.22
CA PHE A 168 -18.65 1.46 -7.84
C PHE A 168 -17.62 0.66 -7.04
N GLN A 169 -16.79 1.29 -6.21
CA GLN A 169 -15.81 0.60 -5.37
C GLN A 169 -15.89 1.10 -3.93
N THR A 170 -15.76 0.18 -2.99
CA THR A 170 -15.43 0.46 -1.59
C THR A 170 -14.00 0.99 -1.51
N PRO A 171 -13.68 1.92 -0.61
CA PRO A 171 -12.33 2.42 -0.47
C PRO A 171 -11.40 1.27 -0.11
N PHE A 172 -10.23 1.23 -0.75
CA PHE A 172 -9.23 0.25 -0.42
C PHE A 172 -8.65 0.66 0.94
N THR A 173 -9.07 -0.02 2.01
CA THR A 173 -8.68 0.34 3.37
C THR A 173 -7.90 -0.76 4.05
N ASN A 174 -6.85 -0.36 4.78
CA ASN A 174 -6.04 -1.26 5.60
C ASN A 174 -5.98 -0.74 7.03
N LEU A 175 -6.12 -1.64 8.00
CA LEU A 175 -5.99 -1.33 9.42
C LEU A 175 -4.91 -2.23 10.03
N SER A 176 -3.93 -1.62 10.68
CA SER A 176 -2.95 -2.36 11.48
C SER A 176 -3.35 -2.38 12.95
N PHE A 177 -3.27 -3.56 13.55
CA PHE A 177 -3.64 -3.85 14.93
C PHE A 177 -2.40 -4.31 15.72
N ASP A 178 -2.27 -3.80 16.93
CA ASP A 178 -1.11 -4.07 17.79
C ASP A 178 -1.30 -5.29 18.68
N LEU A 179 -2.55 -5.62 19.07
CA LEU A 179 -2.97 -6.64 20.07
C LEU A 179 -2.48 -6.40 21.50
N VAL A 180 -1.25 -5.95 21.65
CA VAL A 180 -0.63 -5.56 22.91
C VAL A 180 -0.20 -4.12 22.78
N VAL A 181 -0.43 -3.31 23.82
CA VAL A 181 -0.03 -1.90 23.80
C VAL A 181 1.46 -1.80 23.45
N PRO A 182 1.82 -1.12 22.34
CA PRO A 182 3.21 -0.97 21.93
C PRO A 182 4.02 -0.18 22.97
N GLU A 183 5.28 -0.54 23.17
CA GLU A 183 6.14 0.11 24.18
C GLU A 183 6.34 1.61 23.89
N ASP A 184 6.37 2.01 22.62
CA ASP A 184 6.50 3.41 22.21
C ASP A 184 5.21 4.25 22.41
N LEU A 185 4.07 3.60 22.63
CA LEU A 185 2.78 4.25 22.92
C LEU A 185 2.36 4.14 24.39
N LYS A 186 2.83 3.12 25.10
CA LYS A 186 2.44 2.75 26.45
C LYS A 186 2.42 3.91 27.44
N ASP A 187 3.46 4.73 27.48
CA ASP A 187 3.57 5.88 28.41
C ASP A 187 3.00 7.18 27.85
N LYS A 188 2.53 7.19 26.59
CA LYS A 188 1.93 8.38 25.98
C LYS A 188 0.54 8.61 26.56
N LYS A 189 0.23 9.87 26.80
CA LYS A 189 -1.09 10.34 27.25
C LYS A 189 -2.15 10.06 26.18
N VAL A 190 -3.29 9.53 26.59
CA VAL A 190 -4.40 9.23 25.67
C VAL A 190 -5.07 10.50 25.16
N ILE A 191 -5.64 10.44 23.96
CA ILE A 191 -6.30 11.59 23.31
C ILE A 191 -7.80 11.35 23.23
N ILE A 192 -8.58 12.24 23.85
CA ILE A 192 -10.04 12.23 23.80
C ILE A 192 -10.53 13.64 23.57
N GLY A 193 -11.33 13.86 22.52
CA GLY A 193 -11.87 15.18 22.19
C GLY A 193 -10.82 16.21 21.78
N GLY A 194 -9.68 15.76 21.23
CA GLY A 194 -8.57 16.62 20.82
C GLY A 194 -7.64 17.03 21.96
N GLU A 195 -7.85 16.47 23.16
CA GLU A 195 -7.09 16.81 24.35
C GLU A 195 -6.38 15.58 24.91
N ARG A 196 -5.12 15.78 25.31
CA ARG A 196 -4.36 14.80 26.07
C ARG A 196 -4.93 14.69 27.49
N LYS A 197 -5.24 13.47 27.93
CA LYS A 197 -5.74 13.19 29.28
C LYS A 197 -4.61 12.70 30.18
N GLU A 198 -4.88 12.54 31.47
CA GLU A 198 -3.85 12.05 32.40
C GLU A 198 -3.53 10.56 32.25
N ALA A 199 -4.52 9.77 31.84
CA ALA A 199 -4.33 8.35 31.57
C ALA A 199 -3.39 8.12 30.38
N THR A 200 -2.72 6.99 30.38
CA THR A 200 -1.75 6.55 29.37
C THR A 200 -2.27 5.34 28.60
N TYR A 201 -1.80 5.10 27.36
CA TYR A 201 -2.29 3.97 26.56
C TYR A 201 -2.05 2.61 27.22
N GLY A 202 -1.00 2.47 28.04
CA GLY A 202 -0.70 1.26 28.80
C GLY A 202 -1.80 0.80 29.75
N GLU A 203 -2.74 1.69 30.10
CA GLU A 203 -3.84 1.39 31.02
C GLU A 203 -5.05 0.70 30.33
N PHE A 204 -5.09 0.63 28.99
CA PHE A 204 -6.29 0.25 28.21
C PHE A 204 -6.19 -1.09 27.46
N GLN A 205 -5.34 -2.01 27.93
CA GLN A 205 -5.19 -3.34 27.31
C GLN A 205 -6.49 -4.14 27.28
N ARG A 206 -7.33 -4.00 28.31
CA ARG A 206 -8.64 -4.66 28.37
C ARG A 206 -9.55 -4.19 27.24
N GLU A 207 -9.58 -2.89 26.96
CA GLU A 207 -10.40 -2.30 25.91
C GLU A 207 -9.88 -2.64 24.51
N MET A 208 -8.56 -2.73 24.33
CA MET A 208 -7.97 -3.28 23.11
C MET A 208 -8.43 -4.72 22.87
N ASP A 209 -8.48 -5.54 23.91
CA ASP A 209 -8.94 -6.93 23.80
C ASP A 209 -10.41 -7.01 23.39
N LEU A 210 -11.27 -6.17 23.98
CA LEU A 210 -12.69 -6.07 23.60
C LEU A 210 -12.87 -5.63 22.14
N LEU A 211 -12.09 -4.65 21.69
CA LEU A 211 -12.13 -4.15 20.32
C LEU A 211 -11.74 -5.23 19.31
N ASN A 212 -10.62 -5.90 19.55
CA ASN A 212 -10.12 -6.97 18.67
C ASN A 212 -11.09 -8.15 18.61
N GLU A 213 -11.63 -8.58 19.76
CA GLU A 213 -12.60 -9.65 19.82
C GLU A 213 -13.89 -9.30 19.04
N ALA A 214 -14.39 -8.07 19.22
CA ALA A 214 -15.57 -7.57 18.53
C ALA A 214 -15.36 -7.44 17.02
N PHE A 215 -14.20 -6.95 16.59
CA PHE A 215 -13.84 -6.84 15.18
C PHE A 215 -13.77 -8.21 14.50
N ALA A 216 -13.04 -9.16 15.10
CA ALA A 216 -12.95 -10.52 14.56
C ALA A 216 -14.32 -11.20 14.48
N GLU A 217 -15.18 -11.04 15.49
CA GLU A 217 -16.54 -11.61 15.46
C GLU A 217 -17.37 -11.05 14.29
N VAL A 218 -17.34 -9.74 14.06
CA VAL A 218 -18.05 -9.10 12.94
C VAL A 218 -17.55 -9.61 11.59
N MET A 219 -16.23 -9.76 11.43
CA MET A 219 -15.63 -10.29 10.21
C MET A 219 -15.99 -11.76 9.97
N ILE A 220 -16.07 -12.59 11.03
CA ILE A 220 -16.48 -14.01 10.95
C ILE A 220 -17.95 -14.13 10.49
N GLU A 221 -18.83 -13.30 11.07
CA GLU A 221 -20.27 -13.28 10.77
C GLU A 221 -20.55 -12.94 9.30
N GLY A 222 -19.78 -12.02 8.73
CA GLY A 222 -19.92 -11.60 7.34
C GLY A 222 -21.16 -10.75 7.06
N ASP A 223 -21.47 -10.57 5.78
CA ASP A 223 -22.63 -9.81 5.31
C ASP A 223 -23.95 -10.58 5.52
N ALA A 224 -25.08 -9.97 5.11
CA ALA A 224 -26.41 -10.58 5.21
C ALA A 224 -26.55 -11.91 4.43
N ASN A 225 -25.61 -12.22 3.52
CA ASN A 225 -25.56 -13.46 2.75
C ASN A 225 -24.45 -14.41 3.23
N GLY A 226 -23.79 -14.10 4.35
CA GLY A 226 -22.67 -14.87 4.90
C GLY A 226 -21.36 -14.74 4.10
N ARG A 227 -21.22 -13.70 3.27
CA ARG A 227 -19.97 -13.40 2.56
C ARG A 227 -19.01 -12.64 3.46
N ILE A 228 -17.72 -12.91 3.33
CA ILE A 228 -16.68 -12.13 3.98
C ILE A 228 -16.70 -10.66 3.51
N PHE A 229 -16.34 -9.75 4.42
CA PHE A 229 -16.02 -8.36 4.07
C PHE A 229 -14.60 -8.26 3.49
N THR A 230 -14.48 -7.66 2.31
CA THR A 230 -13.18 -7.40 1.69
C THR A 230 -12.37 -6.36 2.47
N PHE A 231 -13.04 -5.38 3.09
CA PHE A 231 -12.42 -4.26 3.78
C PHE A 231 -12.91 -4.09 5.22
N PRO A 232 -12.17 -3.38 6.08
CA PRO A 232 -10.75 -3.07 5.89
C PRO A 232 -9.93 -4.36 5.92
N ILE A 233 -8.81 -4.39 5.18
CA ILE A 233 -7.85 -5.48 5.30
C ILE A 233 -7.20 -5.36 6.69
N PRO A 234 -7.36 -6.36 7.57
CA PRO A 234 -6.75 -6.34 8.88
C PRO A 234 -5.35 -6.94 8.83
N THR A 235 -4.39 -6.26 9.45
CA THR A 235 -3.01 -6.73 9.59
C THR A 235 -2.59 -6.75 11.05
N TYR A 236 -2.12 -7.90 11.52
CA TYR A 236 -1.61 -8.11 12.87
C TYR A 236 -0.10 -8.36 12.86
N SER A 237 0.62 -7.73 13.77
CA SER A 237 2.06 -7.97 13.93
C SER A 237 2.31 -9.16 14.85
N ILE A 238 3.09 -10.15 14.40
CA ILE A 238 3.57 -11.26 15.23
C ILE A 238 5.01 -10.98 15.63
N THR A 239 5.26 -10.87 16.94
CA THR A 239 6.57 -10.56 17.53
C THR A 239 7.13 -11.76 18.30
N LYS A 240 8.37 -11.68 18.78
CA LYS A 240 8.97 -12.74 19.63
C LYS A 240 8.15 -13.02 20.88
N ASP A 241 7.54 -11.98 21.45
CA ASP A 241 6.74 -12.04 22.67
C ASP A 241 5.23 -12.14 22.39
N PHE A 242 4.84 -12.55 21.17
CA PHE A 242 3.44 -12.65 20.78
C PHE A 242 2.66 -13.58 21.74
N PRO A 243 1.48 -13.17 22.24
CA PRO A 243 0.81 -13.88 23.32
C PRO A 243 -0.04 -15.05 22.79
N TRP A 244 0.60 -16.09 22.23
CA TRP A 244 -0.03 -17.23 21.55
C TRP A 244 -1.20 -17.89 22.30
N GLU A 245 -1.10 -17.96 23.63
CA GLU A 245 -2.07 -18.64 24.51
C GLU A 245 -3.25 -17.75 24.95
N LYS A 246 -3.32 -16.49 24.49
CA LYS A 246 -4.35 -15.54 24.94
C LYS A 246 -5.71 -15.90 24.34
N SER A 247 -6.72 -16.07 25.21
CA SER A 247 -8.04 -16.58 24.80
C SER A 247 -8.77 -15.71 23.78
N ASN A 248 -8.51 -14.40 23.76
CA ASN A 248 -9.13 -13.48 22.79
C ASN A 248 -8.55 -13.59 21.37
N LEU A 249 -7.45 -14.34 21.16
CA LEU A 249 -6.95 -14.67 19.82
C LEU A 249 -7.78 -15.73 19.11
N THR A 250 -8.61 -16.49 19.84
CA THR A 250 -9.41 -17.59 19.27
C THR A 250 -10.22 -17.16 18.06
N LYS A 251 -10.89 -15.99 18.13
CA LYS A 251 -11.67 -15.47 17.01
C LYS A 251 -10.78 -15.00 15.85
N ILE A 252 -9.59 -14.48 16.13
CA ILE A 252 -8.64 -14.13 15.07
C ILE A 252 -8.22 -15.39 14.32
N TRP A 253 -7.90 -16.48 15.04
CA TRP A 253 -7.57 -17.76 14.41
C TRP A 253 -8.74 -18.39 13.65
N GLU A 254 -9.97 -18.28 14.17
CA GLU A 254 -11.17 -18.73 13.47
C GLU A 254 -11.38 -17.94 12.17
N MET A 255 -11.21 -16.62 12.21
CA MET A 255 -11.25 -15.76 11.03
C MET A 255 -10.20 -16.19 9.99
N THR A 256 -8.96 -16.46 10.42
CA THR A 256 -7.87 -16.96 9.55
C THR A 256 -8.23 -18.28 8.90
N ALA A 257 -8.68 -19.25 9.71
CA ALA A 257 -9.00 -20.59 9.21
C ALA A 257 -10.18 -20.59 8.25
N LYS A 258 -11.18 -19.73 8.49
CA LYS A 258 -12.40 -19.68 7.69
C LYS A 258 -12.22 -18.95 6.37
N TYR A 259 -11.42 -17.88 6.35
CA TYR A 259 -11.38 -16.96 5.21
C TYR A 259 -9.98 -16.57 4.70
N GLY A 260 -8.90 -17.00 5.36
CA GLY A 260 -7.54 -16.59 4.98
C GLY A 260 -7.20 -15.13 5.31
N THR A 261 -7.95 -14.51 6.23
CA THR A 261 -7.71 -13.15 6.77
C THR A 261 -7.69 -13.25 8.29
N PRO A 262 -6.89 -12.48 9.05
CA PRO A 262 -6.13 -11.30 8.66
C PRO A 262 -4.79 -11.65 8.00
N TYR A 263 -4.08 -10.63 7.53
CA TYR A 263 -2.65 -10.76 7.26
C TYR A 263 -1.85 -10.68 8.54
N PHE A 264 -0.70 -11.37 8.54
CA PHE A 264 0.24 -11.37 9.66
C PHE A 264 1.60 -10.85 9.20
N SER A 265 2.04 -9.77 9.82
CA SER A 265 3.40 -9.26 9.64
C SER A 265 4.32 -9.99 10.61
N ASN A 266 5.19 -10.85 10.08
CA ASN A 266 6.10 -11.66 10.90
C ASN A 266 7.38 -10.90 11.28
N PHE A 267 7.57 -10.65 12.58
CA PHE A 267 8.77 -10.06 13.16
C PHE A 267 9.55 -11.02 14.07
N VAL A 268 9.15 -12.30 14.18
CA VAL A 268 9.75 -13.27 15.12
C VAL A 268 11.25 -13.44 14.88
N ASN A 269 11.66 -13.54 13.60
CA ASN A 269 13.06 -13.70 13.21
C ASN A 269 13.68 -12.42 12.63
N SER A 270 13.04 -11.27 12.87
CA SER A 270 13.46 -9.97 12.36
C SER A 270 14.25 -9.22 13.43
N ASP A 271 15.30 -8.50 13.02
CA ASP A 271 15.97 -7.50 13.86
C ASP A 271 15.24 -6.14 13.83
N MET A 272 14.24 -5.98 12.95
CA MET A 272 13.39 -4.78 12.88
C MET A 272 12.40 -4.72 14.04
N ASP A 273 12.26 -3.54 14.64
CA ASP A 273 11.22 -3.25 15.62
C ASP A 273 9.84 -3.15 14.91
N PRO A 274 8.78 -3.80 15.42
CA PRO A 274 7.42 -3.67 14.88
C PRO A 274 6.90 -2.23 14.84
N SER A 275 7.38 -1.37 15.75
CA SER A 275 7.09 0.06 15.66
C SER A 275 7.67 0.63 14.37
N ASP A 276 8.91 0.30 14.00
CA ASP A 276 9.64 0.83 12.85
C ASP A 276 9.09 0.45 11.47
N VAL A 277 8.11 -0.46 11.40
CA VAL A 277 7.60 -0.95 10.12
C VAL A 277 6.09 -1.04 10.12
N ARG A 278 5.47 -0.41 9.11
CA ARG A 278 4.00 -0.37 8.96
C ARG A 278 3.59 -0.80 7.56
N SER A 279 2.46 -1.51 7.47
CA SER A 279 1.85 -1.90 6.21
C SER A 279 0.93 -0.77 5.72
N MET A 280 1.33 -0.12 4.63
CA MET A 280 0.63 1.06 4.11
C MET A 280 -0.31 0.76 2.94
N CYS A 281 -0.31 -0.49 2.45
CA CYS A 281 -1.16 -1.02 1.38
C CYS A 281 -1.22 -2.57 1.48
N CYS A 282 -1.67 -3.28 0.44
CA CYS A 282 -1.79 -4.74 0.39
C CYS A 282 -0.56 -5.48 0.93
N ARG A 283 0.62 -5.04 0.49
CA ARG A 283 1.92 -5.63 0.83
C ARG A 283 3.02 -4.60 1.06
N LEU A 284 2.78 -3.32 0.74
CA LEU A 284 3.77 -2.26 0.88
C LEU A 284 4.20 -2.10 2.34
N ARG A 285 5.41 -2.57 2.62
CA ARG A 285 6.09 -2.53 3.92
C ARG A 285 7.22 -1.52 3.82
N LEU A 286 7.14 -0.45 4.63
CA LEU A 286 8.11 0.63 4.58
C LEU A 286 8.99 0.64 5.83
N ASP A 287 10.29 0.79 5.61
CA ASP A 287 11.27 0.99 6.67
C ASP A 287 11.23 2.45 7.13
N ASN A 288 10.55 2.70 8.25
CA ASN A 288 10.42 4.05 8.80
C ASN A 288 11.72 4.56 9.42
N SER A 289 12.76 3.72 9.58
CA SER A 289 14.08 4.18 10.01
C SER A 289 14.71 5.09 8.95
N LEU A 290 14.50 4.79 7.66
CA LEU A 290 14.96 5.63 6.56
C LEU A 290 14.23 6.97 6.52
N VAL A 291 12.91 6.96 6.76
CA VAL A 291 12.11 8.18 6.89
C VAL A 291 12.65 9.05 8.03
N ARG A 292 12.96 8.45 9.20
CA ARG A 292 13.55 9.16 10.34
C ARG A 292 14.93 9.73 10.05
N GLN A 293 15.82 8.94 9.45
CA GLN A 293 17.15 9.41 9.07
C GLN A 293 17.08 10.59 8.10
N ARG A 294 16.15 10.53 7.13
CA ARG A 294 15.91 11.62 6.20
C ARG A 294 15.33 12.85 6.88
N ALA A 295 14.34 12.71 7.76
CA ALA A 295 13.80 13.81 8.54
C ALA A 295 14.86 14.49 9.43
N LEU A 296 15.78 13.71 10.00
CA LEU A 296 16.92 14.24 10.75
C LEU A 296 17.87 15.04 9.87
N SER A 297 18.12 14.59 8.64
CA SER A 297 18.96 15.32 7.68
C SER A 297 18.40 16.70 7.31
N PHE A 298 17.07 16.84 7.24
CA PHE A 298 16.40 18.12 7.04
C PHE A 298 16.46 19.00 8.30
N SER A 299 16.30 18.39 9.48
CA SER A 299 16.32 19.09 10.77
C SER A 299 17.67 19.76 11.08
N LEU A 300 18.79 19.21 10.58
CA LEU A 300 20.12 19.81 10.73
C LEU A 300 20.30 21.13 9.96
N ASN A 301 19.41 21.44 9.01
CA ASN A 301 19.38 22.71 8.27
C ASN A 301 18.38 23.73 8.83
N VAL A 302 17.64 23.38 9.90
CA VAL A 302 16.66 24.26 10.55
C VAL A 302 17.27 24.86 11.82
N SER A 303 17.11 26.17 12.03
CA SER A 303 17.60 26.83 13.24
C SER A 303 17.02 26.18 14.51
N ASN A 304 17.88 25.86 15.48
CA ASN A 304 17.62 25.16 16.76
C ASN A 304 16.39 25.63 17.58
N LYS A 305 15.78 26.78 17.29
CA LYS A 305 14.64 27.31 18.04
C LYS A 305 13.29 26.62 17.75
N ASN A 306 13.10 26.01 16.58
CA ASN A 306 11.80 25.40 16.21
C ASN A 306 11.75 23.88 16.44
N VAL A 307 12.92 23.24 16.58
CA VAL A 307 13.02 21.78 16.71
C VAL A 307 12.40 21.29 18.02
N ASP A 308 12.55 22.03 19.12
CA ASP A 308 12.00 21.60 20.42
C ASP A 308 10.48 21.86 20.53
N GLU A 309 9.94 22.87 19.85
CA GLU A 309 8.47 23.04 19.70
C GLU A 309 7.86 21.96 18.80
N LEU A 310 8.55 21.56 17.72
CA LEU A 310 8.15 20.44 16.86
C LEU A 310 8.24 19.08 17.57
N LYS A 311 9.19 18.89 18.49
CA LYS A 311 9.23 17.72 19.40
C LYS A 311 8.07 17.70 20.41
N HIS A 312 7.56 18.87 20.80
CA HIS A 312 6.51 18.99 21.82
C HIS A 312 5.08 19.09 21.26
N ARG A 313 4.92 19.46 19.98
CA ARG A 313 3.68 19.32 19.21
C ARG A 313 3.48 17.85 18.81
N GLY A 314 3.18 17.05 19.83
CA GLY A 314 2.58 15.71 19.82
C GLY A 314 2.74 14.81 18.60
N GLY A 315 3.48 13.72 18.81
CA GLY A 315 3.74 12.66 17.83
C GLY A 315 5.23 12.62 17.55
N GLY A 316 5.97 11.97 18.45
CA GLY A 316 7.42 12.15 18.60
C GLY A 316 8.18 12.15 17.27
N LEU A 317 9.08 13.14 17.12
CA LEU A 317 10.06 13.36 16.06
C LEU A 317 10.91 12.11 15.67
N PHE A 318 10.76 11.00 16.39
CA PHE A 318 11.49 9.74 16.26
C PHE A 318 10.63 8.48 16.47
N GLY A 319 9.29 8.62 16.58
CA GLY A 319 8.37 7.49 16.49
C GLY A 319 8.21 7.07 15.02
N ALA A 320 7.86 5.83 14.76
CA ALA A 320 7.59 5.38 13.42
C ALA A 320 6.37 6.10 12.84
N ASN A 321 6.61 7.15 12.06
CA ASN A 321 5.55 8.04 11.61
C ASN A 321 4.64 7.34 10.59
N PRO A 322 3.33 7.18 10.88
CA PRO A 322 2.32 7.25 9.82
C PRO A 322 2.46 8.57 9.05
N LEU A 323 1.88 8.72 7.86
CA LEU A 323 2.17 9.74 6.81
C LEU A 323 3.30 9.35 5.84
N THR A 324 3.31 8.09 5.42
CA THR A 324 4.18 7.56 4.35
C THR A 324 3.37 6.63 3.45
N GLY A 325 3.98 6.19 2.35
CA GLY A 325 3.33 5.45 1.28
C GLY A 325 4.24 5.43 0.05
N SER A 326 3.66 5.31 -1.13
CA SER A 326 4.41 5.38 -2.39
C SER A 326 3.88 6.48 -3.30
N ILE A 327 4.80 7.22 -3.92
CA ILE A 327 4.47 8.25 -4.92
C ILE A 327 3.96 7.60 -6.21
N GLY A 328 4.42 6.38 -6.50
CA GLY A 328 4.16 5.64 -7.72
C GLY A 328 4.93 4.33 -7.73
N VAL A 329 4.42 3.37 -8.50
CA VAL A 329 5.04 2.05 -8.67
C VAL A 329 5.31 1.81 -10.15
N VAL A 330 6.52 1.33 -10.46
CA VAL A 330 6.89 0.83 -11.79
C VAL A 330 7.37 -0.61 -11.68
N THR A 331 6.77 -1.51 -12.44
CA THR A 331 7.13 -2.94 -12.45
C THR A 331 7.86 -3.30 -13.74
N ILE A 332 9.09 -3.81 -13.61
CA ILE A 332 9.91 -4.24 -14.74
C ILE A 332 9.47 -5.60 -15.25
N ASN A 333 9.37 -5.76 -16.58
CA ASN A 333 9.03 -7.02 -17.24
C ASN A 333 10.29 -7.92 -17.36
N MET A 334 10.54 -8.74 -16.35
CA MET A 334 11.71 -9.62 -16.33
C MET A 334 11.71 -10.70 -17.43
N PRO A 335 10.57 -11.34 -17.78
CA PRO A 335 10.52 -12.32 -18.87
C PRO A 335 11.03 -11.77 -20.20
N ARG A 336 10.64 -10.53 -20.53
CA ARG A 336 11.10 -9.83 -21.73
C ARG A 336 12.62 -9.64 -21.72
N LEU A 337 13.19 -9.28 -20.58
CA LEU A 337 14.65 -9.16 -20.41
C LEU A 337 15.34 -10.52 -20.62
N GLY A 338 14.83 -11.57 -19.98
CA GLY A 338 15.37 -12.92 -20.12
C GLY A 338 15.37 -13.41 -21.57
N TYR A 339 14.29 -13.15 -22.30
CA TYR A 339 14.15 -13.57 -23.71
C TYR A 339 15.03 -12.79 -24.69
N LEU A 340 15.24 -11.50 -24.44
CA LEU A 340 16.02 -10.63 -25.33
C LEU A 340 17.53 -10.72 -25.11
N SER A 341 17.95 -11.23 -23.95
CA SER A 341 19.35 -11.33 -23.58
C SER A 341 19.97 -12.68 -23.97
N LYS A 342 21.23 -12.65 -24.41
CA LYS A 342 21.98 -13.87 -24.72
C LYS A 342 22.73 -14.45 -23.52
N ASN A 343 22.97 -13.61 -22.51
CA ASN A 343 23.72 -13.94 -21.30
C ASN A 343 23.33 -13.00 -20.15
N GLU A 344 23.85 -13.27 -18.94
CA GLU A 344 23.56 -12.46 -17.76
C GLU A 344 24.02 -11.00 -17.91
N GLU A 345 25.16 -10.74 -18.55
CA GLU A 345 25.68 -9.38 -18.74
C GLU A 345 24.69 -8.51 -19.52
N GLU A 346 24.20 -8.99 -20.66
CA GLU A 346 23.19 -8.28 -21.46
C GLU A 346 21.86 -8.12 -20.70
N PHE A 347 21.50 -9.10 -19.85
CA PHE A 347 20.32 -8.97 -18.96
C PHE A 347 20.47 -7.81 -17.99
N PHE A 348 21.61 -7.70 -17.30
CA PHE A 348 21.85 -6.64 -16.32
C PHE A 348 22.00 -5.25 -16.97
N GLU A 349 22.59 -5.16 -18.16
CA GLU A 349 22.65 -3.90 -18.92
C GLU A 349 21.24 -3.38 -19.25
N ARG A 350 20.38 -4.26 -19.78
CA ARG A 350 18.99 -3.91 -20.10
C ARG A 350 18.17 -3.60 -18.85
N LEU A 351 18.36 -4.37 -17.78
CA LEU A 351 17.71 -4.11 -16.49
C LEU A 351 18.10 -2.73 -15.95
N SER A 352 19.40 -2.38 -15.96
CA SER A 352 19.86 -1.06 -15.53
C SER A 352 19.17 0.05 -16.32
N TYR A 353 19.13 -0.08 -17.64
CA TYR A 353 18.51 0.91 -18.52
C TYR A 353 17.01 1.12 -18.18
N LEU A 354 16.26 0.03 -17.99
CA LEU A 354 14.85 0.14 -17.63
C LEU A 354 14.64 0.70 -16.22
N MET A 355 15.52 0.38 -15.27
CA MET A 355 15.48 0.94 -13.93
C MET A 355 15.77 2.45 -13.93
N ASP A 356 16.71 2.91 -14.78
CA ASP A 356 17.01 4.34 -14.93
C ASP A 356 15.79 5.10 -15.50
N LEU A 357 15.09 4.54 -16.49
CA LEU A 357 13.83 5.10 -17.00
C LEU A 357 12.70 5.07 -15.95
N ALA A 358 12.60 3.99 -15.17
CA ALA A 358 11.62 3.88 -14.09
C ALA A 358 11.86 4.96 -13.02
N LYS A 359 13.12 5.16 -12.61
CA LYS A 359 13.53 6.25 -11.72
C LYS A 359 13.08 7.61 -12.26
N GLU A 360 13.41 7.93 -13.51
CA GLU A 360 13.01 9.19 -14.13
C GLU A 360 11.49 9.39 -14.12
N SER A 361 10.71 8.35 -14.43
CA SER A 361 9.25 8.42 -14.39
C SER A 361 8.68 8.73 -12.99
N LEU A 362 9.29 8.16 -11.95
CA LEU A 362 8.86 8.34 -10.57
C LEU A 362 9.25 9.73 -10.05
N GLU A 363 10.42 10.24 -10.43
CA GLU A 363 10.85 11.61 -10.09
C GLU A 363 10.00 12.67 -10.82
N ILE A 364 9.65 12.46 -12.09
CA ILE A 364 8.71 13.32 -12.83
C ILE A 364 7.36 13.33 -12.12
N LYS A 365 6.81 12.15 -11.80
CA LYS A 365 5.53 12.04 -11.08
C LYS A 365 5.58 12.79 -9.76
N ARG A 366 6.64 12.61 -8.96
CA ARG A 366 6.83 13.32 -7.69
C ARG A 366 6.75 14.83 -7.86
N ASN A 367 7.49 15.39 -8.82
CA ASN A 367 7.51 16.84 -9.05
C ASN A 367 6.14 17.38 -9.47
N VAL A 368 5.45 16.68 -10.37
CA VAL A 368 4.11 17.06 -10.83
C VAL A 368 3.10 17.04 -9.68
N ILE A 369 3.08 15.97 -8.89
CA ILE A 369 2.13 15.83 -7.78
C ILE A 369 2.42 16.85 -6.68
N GLU A 370 3.68 17.12 -6.37
CA GLU A 370 4.07 18.16 -5.41
C GLU A 370 3.57 19.55 -5.86
N ASP A 371 3.80 19.94 -7.12
CA ASP A 371 3.30 21.21 -7.68
C ASP A 371 1.76 21.30 -7.65
N LEU A 372 1.06 20.23 -8.01
CA LEU A 372 -0.40 20.18 -7.93
C LEU A 372 -0.91 20.29 -6.48
N THR A 373 -0.15 19.77 -5.51
CA THR A 373 -0.45 19.91 -4.08
C THR A 373 -0.31 21.37 -3.63
N HIS A 374 0.76 22.05 -4.06
CA HIS A 374 0.91 23.49 -3.82
C HIS A 374 -0.27 24.28 -4.40
N LYS A 375 -0.71 23.95 -5.62
CA LYS A 375 -1.88 24.51 -6.32
C LYS A 375 -3.23 24.08 -5.73
N ASN A 376 -3.22 23.33 -4.63
CA ASN A 376 -4.41 22.95 -3.86
C ASN A 376 -5.34 21.96 -4.57
N LEU A 377 -4.80 21.11 -5.45
CA LEU A 377 -5.58 20.03 -6.09
C LEU A 377 -5.95 18.91 -5.12
N TYR A 378 -5.13 18.67 -4.09
CA TYR A 378 -5.36 17.67 -3.02
C TYR A 378 -5.54 18.36 -1.67
N PRO A 379 -6.63 19.12 -1.47
CA PRO A 379 -6.76 20.01 -0.32
C PRO A 379 -6.80 19.28 1.03
N TYR A 380 -7.35 18.08 1.12
CA TYR A 380 -7.35 17.33 2.38
C TYR A 380 -5.96 16.74 2.66
N SER A 381 -5.32 16.13 1.67
CA SER A 381 -3.97 15.57 1.79
C SER A 381 -2.98 16.66 2.17
N LYS A 382 -3.07 17.85 1.55
CA LYS A 382 -2.26 19.02 1.90
C LYS A 382 -2.41 19.42 3.37
N TYR A 383 -3.63 19.35 3.92
CA TYR A 383 -3.89 19.68 5.31
C TYR A 383 -3.28 18.64 6.27
N TYR A 384 -3.50 17.36 6.02
CA TYR A 384 -3.00 16.27 6.88
C TYR A 384 -1.49 16.01 6.70
N LEU A 385 -0.88 16.43 5.58
CA LEU A 385 0.57 16.40 5.36
C LEU A 385 1.27 17.71 5.75
N SER A 386 0.57 18.67 6.35
CA SER A 386 1.17 19.98 6.68
C SER A 386 2.38 19.85 7.61
N GLY A 387 2.35 18.91 8.55
CA GLY A 387 3.48 18.63 9.45
C GLY A 387 4.70 18.10 8.70
N VAL A 388 4.50 17.24 7.69
CA VAL A 388 5.59 16.75 6.82
C VAL A 388 6.19 17.90 6.02
N TYR A 389 5.35 18.78 5.48
CA TYR A 389 5.78 19.95 4.74
C TYR A 389 6.57 20.94 5.61
N GLU A 390 6.11 21.23 6.83
CA GLU A 390 6.83 22.10 7.77
C GLU A 390 8.23 21.58 8.10
N LEU A 391 8.41 20.25 8.13
CA LEU A 391 9.69 19.62 8.45
C LEU A 391 10.64 19.47 7.25
N THR A 392 10.10 19.12 6.08
CA THR A 392 10.90 18.68 4.92
C THR A 392 10.86 19.66 3.75
N GLY A 393 9.93 20.62 3.77
CA GLY A 393 9.62 21.48 2.63
C GLY A 393 8.84 20.78 1.52
N GLN A 394 8.38 19.54 1.74
CA GLN A 394 7.65 18.72 0.77
C GLN A 394 6.45 18.04 1.44
N TYR A 395 5.30 18.01 0.78
CA TYR A 395 4.12 17.28 1.27
C TYR A 395 4.33 15.77 1.16
N TRP A 396 4.85 15.31 0.02
CA TRP A 396 5.06 13.89 -0.26
C TRP A 396 6.48 13.41 0.03
N GLY A 397 7.24 14.18 0.83
CA GLY A 397 8.63 13.89 1.16
C GLY A 397 8.83 12.51 1.76
N ASN A 398 7.90 12.02 2.57
CA ASN A 398 8.00 10.70 3.19
C ASN A 398 7.59 9.53 2.27
N HIS A 399 7.09 9.78 1.06
CA HIS A 399 6.61 8.72 0.17
C HIS A 399 7.75 8.14 -0.66
N PHE A 400 7.82 6.81 -0.74
CA PHE A 400 8.83 6.07 -1.50
C PHE A 400 8.54 6.10 -3.00
N ALA A 401 9.59 6.03 -3.80
CA ALA A 401 9.54 5.69 -5.22
C ALA A 401 9.76 4.18 -5.36
N THR A 402 8.73 3.47 -5.83
CA THR A 402 8.74 2.00 -5.81
C THR A 402 9.06 1.43 -7.17
N ILE A 403 10.12 0.61 -7.24
CA ILE A 403 10.43 -0.19 -8.42
C ILE A 403 10.25 -1.65 -8.03
N GLY A 404 9.40 -2.35 -8.76
CA GLY A 404 9.15 -3.78 -8.58
C GLY A 404 9.47 -4.59 -9.82
N LEU A 405 9.20 -5.89 -9.74
CA LEU A 405 9.43 -6.82 -10.82
C LEU A 405 8.33 -7.87 -10.90
N ILE A 406 8.18 -8.46 -12.08
CA ILE A 406 7.25 -9.57 -12.33
C ILE A 406 7.87 -10.61 -13.25
N GLY A 407 7.47 -11.87 -13.10
CA GLY A 407 7.81 -12.96 -13.99
C GLY A 407 9.24 -13.48 -13.88
N MET A 408 9.81 -13.53 -12.66
CA MET A 408 11.20 -14.00 -12.53
C MET A 408 11.35 -15.48 -12.88
N HIS A 409 10.33 -16.32 -12.63
CA HIS A 409 10.32 -17.71 -13.09
C HIS A 409 10.50 -17.78 -14.62
N GLU A 410 9.66 -17.07 -15.37
CA GLU A 410 9.71 -17.09 -16.83
C GLU A 410 10.96 -16.39 -17.38
N ALA A 411 11.51 -15.41 -16.67
CA ALA A 411 12.81 -14.82 -16.99
C ALA A 411 13.95 -15.85 -16.91
N CYS A 412 13.97 -16.67 -15.86
CA CYS A 412 14.92 -17.78 -15.73
C CYS A 412 14.75 -18.78 -16.88
N VAL A 413 13.52 -19.20 -17.19
CA VAL A 413 13.26 -20.15 -18.29
C VAL A 413 13.72 -19.58 -19.63
N ASN A 414 13.42 -18.31 -19.91
CA ASN A 414 13.78 -17.68 -21.18
C ASN A 414 15.29 -17.47 -21.36
N LEU A 415 16.04 -17.21 -20.27
CA LEU A 415 17.48 -16.93 -20.32
C LEU A 415 18.34 -18.17 -20.12
N LEU A 416 18.03 -18.97 -19.08
CA LEU A 416 18.83 -20.10 -18.61
C LEU A 416 18.33 -21.43 -19.19
N GLY A 417 17.08 -21.50 -19.62
CA GLY A 417 16.41 -22.74 -20.03
C GLY A 417 15.84 -23.55 -18.86
N GLU A 418 15.94 -23.05 -17.63
CA GLU A 418 15.43 -23.67 -16.40
C GLU A 418 14.73 -22.65 -15.48
N GLY A 419 13.80 -23.12 -14.64
CA GLY A 419 12.95 -22.27 -13.82
C GLY A 419 13.60 -21.78 -12.53
N ILE A 420 12.97 -20.78 -11.89
CA ILE A 420 13.41 -20.23 -10.58
C ILE A 420 13.47 -21.29 -9.47
N ASP A 421 12.68 -22.35 -9.59
CA ASP A 421 12.63 -23.50 -8.69
C ASP A 421 13.91 -24.36 -8.69
N THR A 422 14.77 -24.18 -9.69
CA THR A 422 16.09 -24.84 -9.73
C THR A 422 17.13 -24.07 -8.91
N PRO A 423 18.20 -24.72 -8.42
CA PRO A 423 19.28 -24.02 -7.72
C PRO A 423 19.89 -22.87 -8.53
N ALA A 424 20.08 -23.06 -9.85
CA ALA A 424 20.63 -22.04 -10.73
C ALA A 424 19.66 -20.87 -10.96
N GLY A 425 18.37 -21.17 -11.19
CA GLY A 425 17.32 -20.14 -11.31
C GLY A 425 17.14 -19.33 -10.04
N ARG A 426 17.17 -19.97 -8.86
CA ARG A 426 17.13 -19.29 -7.55
C ARG A 426 18.35 -18.40 -7.34
N GLU A 427 19.55 -18.89 -7.63
CA GLU A 427 20.78 -18.10 -7.52
C GLU A 427 20.74 -16.87 -8.45
N PHE A 428 20.27 -17.04 -9.68
CA PHE A 428 20.10 -15.93 -10.62
C PHE A 428 19.08 -14.89 -10.11
N ALA A 429 17.92 -15.32 -9.61
CA ALA A 429 16.93 -14.42 -9.02
C ALA A 429 17.50 -13.63 -7.83
N ILE A 430 18.31 -14.26 -6.97
CA ILE A 430 19.02 -13.58 -5.88
C ILE A 430 19.98 -12.51 -6.42
N LYS A 431 20.77 -12.81 -7.47
CA LYS A 431 21.66 -11.85 -8.12
C LYS A 431 20.87 -10.65 -8.67
N VAL A 432 19.73 -10.90 -9.32
CA VAL A 432 18.84 -9.85 -9.84
C VAL A 432 18.33 -8.95 -8.72
N LEU A 433 17.79 -9.52 -7.64
CA LEU A 433 17.29 -8.74 -6.50
C LEU A 433 18.40 -7.89 -5.86
N ARG A 434 19.60 -8.46 -5.66
CA ARG A 434 20.75 -7.72 -5.11
C ARG A 434 21.17 -6.56 -6.03
N PHE A 435 21.27 -6.80 -7.33
CA PHE A 435 21.55 -5.76 -8.31
C PHE A 435 20.52 -4.62 -8.26
N MET A 436 19.22 -4.96 -8.24
CA MET A 436 18.17 -3.95 -8.13
C MET A 436 18.29 -3.13 -6.84
N ARG A 437 18.55 -3.78 -5.69
CA ARG A 437 18.77 -3.06 -4.42
C ARG A 437 19.94 -2.08 -4.51
N GLU A 438 21.06 -2.49 -5.08
CA GLU A 438 22.23 -1.63 -5.24
C GLU A 438 21.90 -0.39 -6.08
N LYS A 439 21.22 -0.57 -7.22
CA LYS A 439 20.73 0.54 -8.05
C LYS A 439 19.78 1.48 -7.29
N LEU A 440 18.85 0.94 -6.50
CA LEU A 440 17.97 1.77 -5.69
C LEU A 440 18.75 2.60 -4.65
N LEU A 441 19.79 2.03 -4.03
CA LEU A 441 20.66 2.78 -3.12
C LEU A 441 21.42 3.90 -3.83
N GLU A 442 21.84 3.70 -5.08
CA GLU A 442 22.42 4.76 -5.91
C GLU A 442 21.41 5.88 -6.16
N TYR A 443 20.17 5.53 -6.54
CA TYR A 443 19.12 6.51 -6.79
C TYR A 443 18.76 7.33 -5.54
N GLN A 444 18.69 6.68 -4.37
CA GLN A 444 18.47 7.40 -3.11
C GLN A 444 19.57 8.43 -2.83
N LYS A 445 20.84 8.10 -3.13
CA LYS A 445 21.96 9.04 -2.97
C LYS A 445 21.91 10.18 -3.99
N GLU A 446 21.53 9.86 -5.23
CA GLU A 446 21.47 10.81 -6.35
C GLU A 446 20.34 11.83 -6.17
N THR A 447 19.12 11.35 -5.87
CA THR A 447 17.93 12.21 -5.85
C THR A 447 17.54 12.69 -4.45
N ASN A 448 18.15 12.11 -3.41
CA ASN A 448 17.80 12.34 -2.01
C ASN A 448 16.32 11.98 -1.69
N ASN A 449 15.69 11.14 -2.51
CA ASN A 449 14.37 10.56 -2.26
C ASN A 449 14.47 9.12 -1.77
N LEU A 450 13.39 8.64 -1.15
CA LEU A 450 13.29 7.26 -0.65
C LEU A 450 12.91 6.32 -1.80
N TYR A 451 13.55 5.15 -1.86
CA TYR A 451 13.25 4.10 -2.85
C TYR A 451 13.11 2.74 -2.17
N ASN A 452 12.25 1.90 -2.71
CA ASN A 452 12.05 0.54 -2.23
C ASN A 452 11.86 -0.46 -3.37
N LEU A 453 12.28 -1.70 -3.10
CA LEU A 453 12.07 -2.85 -3.97
C LEU A 453 10.85 -3.63 -3.47
N GLU A 454 9.81 -3.72 -4.29
CA GLU A 454 8.54 -4.37 -3.92
C GLU A 454 8.28 -5.60 -4.80
N ALA A 455 7.71 -6.65 -4.19
CA ALA A 455 7.05 -7.71 -4.94
C ALA A 455 5.66 -7.22 -5.37
N THR A 456 5.63 -6.30 -6.34
CA THR A 456 4.42 -5.57 -6.72
C THR A 456 3.27 -6.53 -7.05
N PRO A 457 2.05 -6.31 -6.51
CA PRO A 457 0.88 -7.11 -6.88
C PRO A 457 0.64 -7.08 -8.40
N GLY A 458 0.75 -8.24 -9.05
CA GLY A 458 0.70 -8.38 -10.49
C GLY A 458 -0.68 -8.69 -11.08
N GLU A 459 -1.78 -8.38 -10.40
CA GLU A 459 -3.15 -8.85 -10.76
C GLU A 459 -3.50 -8.61 -12.24
N GLY A 460 -3.43 -7.36 -12.72
CA GLY A 460 -3.60 -7.04 -14.15
C GLY A 460 -2.28 -7.01 -14.91
N THR A 461 -1.18 -6.61 -14.27
CA THR A 461 0.14 -6.45 -14.89
C THR A 461 0.69 -7.75 -15.45
N SER A 462 0.51 -8.87 -14.73
CA SER A 462 0.95 -10.21 -15.14
C SER A 462 0.40 -10.56 -16.53
N TYR A 463 -0.91 -10.51 -16.66
CA TYR A 463 -1.63 -10.84 -17.89
C TYR A 463 -1.35 -9.84 -19.01
N ARG A 464 -1.37 -8.54 -18.70
CA ARG A 464 -1.12 -7.48 -19.70
C ARG A 464 0.24 -7.65 -20.36
N LEU A 465 1.30 -7.81 -19.58
CA LEU A 465 2.65 -7.92 -20.10
C LEU A 465 2.83 -9.23 -20.88
N ALA A 466 2.35 -10.36 -20.34
CA ALA A 466 2.45 -11.65 -21.02
C ALA A 466 1.75 -11.65 -22.40
N ARG A 467 0.59 -10.98 -22.52
CA ARG A 467 -0.12 -10.83 -23.81
C ARG A 467 0.62 -9.96 -24.81
N ILE A 468 1.15 -8.81 -24.39
CA ILE A 468 1.97 -7.94 -25.26
C ILE A 468 3.22 -8.70 -25.71
N ASP A 469 3.81 -9.48 -24.82
CA ASP A 469 5.00 -10.27 -25.08
C ASP A 469 4.74 -11.38 -26.09
N LYS A 470 3.71 -12.21 -25.89
CA LYS A 470 3.32 -13.26 -26.85
C LYS A 470 2.97 -12.70 -28.22
N SER A 471 2.31 -11.54 -28.28
CA SER A 471 1.99 -10.90 -29.57
C SER A 471 3.23 -10.43 -30.32
N LYS A 472 4.27 -9.96 -29.62
CA LYS A 472 5.49 -9.43 -30.24
C LYS A 472 6.52 -10.54 -30.52
N TYR A 473 6.67 -11.47 -29.60
CA TYR A 473 7.61 -12.59 -29.65
C TYR A 473 6.85 -13.90 -29.45
N PRO A 474 6.31 -14.52 -30.52
CA PRO A 474 5.50 -15.74 -30.40
C PRO A 474 6.20 -16.89 -29.64
N ASN A 475 7.53 -16.93 -29.68
CA ASN A 475 8.36 -17.97 -29.07
C ASN A 475 8.80 -17.66 -27.64
N ILE A 476 8.46 -16.50 -27.06
CA ILE A 476 8.78 -16.22 -25.65
C ILE A 476 8.05 -17.22 -24.75
N TYR A 477 8.73 -17.74 -23.74
CA TYR A 477 8.08 -18.55 -22.72
C TYR A 477 7.24 -17.67 -21.79
N THR A 478 6.01 -18.09 -21.56
CA THR A 478 5.08 -17.53 -20.57
C THR A 478 4.44 -18.69 -19.82
N SER A 479 4.01 -18.46 -18.58
CA SER A 479 3.16 -19.44 -17.89
C SER A 479 1.74 -19.41 -18.47
N GLY A 480 0.99 -20.50 -18.24
CA GLY A 480 -0.38 -20.67 -18.71
C GLY A 480 -0.49 -21.26 -20.12
N ASP A 481 -1.25 -22.34 -20.25
CA ASP A 481 -1.42 -23.05 -21.52
C ASP A 481 -2.40 -22.36 -22.47
N THR A 482 -3.50 -21.83 -21.94
CA THR A 482 -4.58 -21.21 -22.72
C THR A 482 -4.45 -19.69 -22.76
N GLU A 483 -4.29 -19.07 -21.59
CA GLU A 483 -4.10 -17.63 -21.45
C GLU A 483 -2.72 -17.38 -20.84
N PRO A 484 -1.86 -16.58 -21.51
CA PRO A 484 -0.51 -16.35 -21.03
C PRO A 484 -0.53 -15.43 -19.81
N PHE A 485 0.26 -15.77 -18.80
CA PHE A 485 0.50 -14.95 -17.62
C PHE A 485 1.96 -15.07 -17.16
N TYR A 486 2.35 -14.18 -16.25
CA TYR A 486 3.65 -14.21 -15.58
C TYR A 486 3.50 -14.45 -14.08
N THR A 487 4.36 -15.31 -13.54
CA THR A 487 4.41 -15.60 -12.11
C THR A 487 4.73 -14.32 -11.33
N ASN A 488 4.04 -14.09 -10.21
CA ASN A 488 4.16 -12.83 -9.49
C ASN A 488 5.59 -12.67 -8.91
N SER A 489 6.26 -11.57 -9.26
CA SER A 489 7.59 -11.22 -8.74
C SER A 489 8.60 -12.38 -8.79
N THR A 490 9.09 -12.87 -7.64
CA THR A 490 10.00 -14.01 -7.50
C THR A 490 9.34 -15.24 -6.87
N GLN A 491 8.00 -15.31 -6.93
CA GLN A 491 7.28 -16.48 -6.45
C GLN A 491 7.59 -17.71 -7.31
N LEU A 492 7.37 -18.88 -6.71
CA LEU A 492 7.37 -20.15 -7.42
C LEU A 492 6.17 -20.23 -8.38
N PRO A 493 6.26 -21.05 -9.44
CA PRO A 493 5.12 -21.33 -10.31
C PRO A 493 3.89 -21.77 -9.53
N VAL A 494 2.72 -21.48 -10.10
CA VAL A 494 1.45 -21.96 -9.55
C VAL A 494 1.49 -23.49 -9.48
N ASP A 495 0.95 -24.06 -8.39
CA ASP A 495 0.91 -25.51 -8.14
C ASP A 495 2.28 -26.21 -8.07
N TYR A 496 3.36 -25.47 -7.77
CA TYR A 496 4.72 -26.04 -7.63
C TYR A 496 4.81 -27.15 -6.58
N SER A 497 4.34 -26.89 -5.36
CA SER A 497 4.37 -27.86 -4.25
C SER A 497 3.13 -27.73 -3.37
N ALA A 498 2.68 -28.88 -2.86
CA ALA A 498 1.64 -28.96 -1.84
C ALA A 498 2.23 -28.87 -0.42
N ASP A 499 3.55 -28.92 -0.27
CA ASP A 499 4.24 -28.74 1.01
C ASP A 499 4.52 -27.24 1.25
N PRO A 500 3.82 -26.59 2.20
CA PRO A 500 4.06 -25.18 2.48
C PRO A 500 5.46 -24.91 3.04
N PHE A 501 6.11 -25.90 3.69
CA PHE A 501 7.45 -25.70 4.25
C PHE A 501 8.51 -25.64 3.17
N GLU A 502 8.41 -26.48 2.15
CA GLU A 502 9.29 -26.43 0.97
C GLU A 502 9.21 -25.07 0.27
N VAL A 503 7.99 -24.56 0.07
CA VAL A 503 7.76 -23.23 -0.52
C VAL A 503 8.38 -22.13 0.34
N LEU A 504 8.18 -22.18 1.66
CA LEU A 504 8.72 -21.19 2.60
C LEU A 504 10.25 -21.22 2.63
N GLU A 505 10.88 -22.40 2.70
CA GLU A 505 12.33 -22.55 2.69
C GLU A 505 12.96 -22.02 1.40
N HIS A 506 12.35 -22.31 0.24
CA HIS A 506 12.82 -21.77 -1.03
C HIS A 506 12.75 -20.23 -1.06
N GLN A 507 11.63 -19.68 -0.57
CA GLN A 507 11.31 -18.25 -0.66
C GLN A 507 12.01 -17.39 0.39
N ASP A 508 12.43 -17.93 1.54
CA ASP A 508 12.95 -17.17 2.69
C ASP A 508 14.02 -16.12 2.31
N GLU A 509 15.10 -16.53 1.63
CA GLU A 509 16.16 -15.62 1.22
C GLU A 509 15.67 -14.59 0.18
N LEU A 510 14.84 -15.00 -0.78
CA LEU A 510 14.32 -14.11 -1.82
C LEU A 510 13.44 -13.00 -1.20
N GLN A 511 12.54 -13.38 -0.29
CA GLN A 511 11.62 -12.43 0.36
C GLN A 511 12.38 -11.42 1.23
N SER A 512 13.45 -11.85 1.91
CA SER A 512 14.32 -10.96 2.70
C SER A 512 15.04 -9.88 1.88
N LEU A 513 15.13 -10.05 0.55
CA LEU A 513 15.78 -9.09 -0.33
C LEU A 513 14.87 -7.92 -0.73
N TYR A 514 13.56 -8.05 -0.58
CA TYR A 514 12.64 -6.93 -0.80
C TYR A 514 12.67 -5.97 0.38
N THR A 515 12.70 -4.68 0.08
CA THR A 515 12.69 -3.60 1.10
C THR A 515 11.34 -2.90 1.19
N GLY A 516 10.46 -3.17 0.23
CA GLY A 516 9.13 -2.59 0.07
C GLY A 516 7.99 -3.51 0.40
N GLY A 517 8.26 -4.76 0.81
CA GLY A 517 7.23 -5.77 1.09
C GLY A 517 6.99 -6.78 -0.04
N THR A 518 6.36 -7.90 0.35
CA THR A 518 6.38 -9.19 -0.37
C THR A 518 5.04 -9.91 -0.36
#